data_AF-A0A2V4WHH4-F1
#
_entry.id   AF-A0A2V4WHH4-F1
#
_cell.length_a   1.000
_cell.length_b   1.000
_cell.length_c   1.000
_cell.angle_alpha   90.00
_cell.angle_beta   90.00
_cell.angle_gamma   90.00
#
_symmetry.space_group_name_H-M   'P 1'
#
loop_
_entity.id
_entity.type
_entity.pdbx_description
1 polymer ?
#
loop_
_entity_poly.entity_id
_entity_poly.type
_entity_poly.pdbx_seq_one_letter_code
_entity_poly.pdbx_strand_id
1 'polypeptide(L)' 'MKDMEAHDRNSVINDCYVDTYNRVPSEDTIKNIHEQLPSDIKHLAAEWGWFDTEVSEKVLVWIRNKKSI' A
#
# COMPACT_ATOMS: atom_id res chain seq x y z
N MET A 1 0.63 -8.21 -17.86
CA MET A 1 1.29 -8.49 -16.56
C MET A 1 1.43 -7.22 -15.73
N LYS A 2 2.05 -6.14 -16.23
CA LYS A 2 2.18 -4.86 -15.48
C LYS A 2 0.87 -4.26 -14.96
N ASP A 3 -0.24 -4.43 -15.68
CA ASP A 3 -1.54 -3.87 -15.28
C ASP A 3 -2.20 -4.62 -14.12
N MET A 4 -1.87 -5.91 -13.95
CA MET A 4 -2.39 -6.74 -12.86
C MET A 4 -1.69 -6.40 -11.53
N GLU A 5 -0.37 -6.24 -11.54
CA GLU A 5 0.38 -5.78 -10.35
C GLU A 5 -0.04 -4.38 -9.89
N ALA A 6 -0.37 -3.49 -10.83
CA ALA A 6 -0.86 -2.16 -10.50
C ALA A 6 -2.23 -2.19 -9.81
N HIS A 7 -3.11 -3.11 -10.23
CA HIS A 7 -4.39 -3.34 -9.60
C HIS A 7 -4.22 -3.88 -8.17
N ASP A 8 -3.40 -4.92 -8.01
CA ASP A 8 -3.16 -5.58 -6.72
C ASP A 8 -2.56 -4.60 -5.70
N ARG A 9 -1.56 -3.82 -6.11
CA ARG A 9 -0.99 -2.73 -5.32
C ARG A 9 -2.06 -1.74 -4.86
N ASN A 10 -2.87 -1.25 -5.81
CA ASN A 10 -3.85 -0.22 -5.53
C ASN A 10 -4.91 -0.74 -4.55
N SER A 11 -5.31 -2.01 -4.64
CA SER A 11 -6.22 -2.64 -3.67
C SER A 11 -5.61 -2.63 -2.27
N VAL A 12 -4.38 -3.12 -2.12
CA VAL A 12 -3.72 -3.23 -0.81
C VAL A 12 -3.54 -1.86 -0.15
N ILE A 13 -3.11 -0.85 -0.92
CA ILE A 13 -2.99 0.52 -0.41
C ILE A 13 -4.36 1.08 -0.02
N ASN A 14 -5.41 0.82 -0.82
CA ASN A 14 -6.77 1.25 -0.52
C ASN A 14 -7.26 0.63 0.80
N ASP A 15 -7.16 -0.69 0.94
CA ASP A 15 -7.62 -1.43 2.11
C ASP A 15 -6.91 -0.95 3.38
N CYS A 16 -5.58 -0.80 3.33
CA CYS A 16 -4.79 -0.29 4.46
C CYS A 16 -5.15 1.17 4.81
N TYR A 17 -5.46 1.99 3.80
CA TYR A 17 -5.87 3.37 4.01
C TYR A 17 -7.27 3.46 4.62
N VAL A 18 -8.22 2.66 4.14
CA VAL A 18 -9.58 2.59 4.68
C VAL A 18 -9.54 2.11 6.13
N ASP A 19 -8.76 1.07 6.45
CA ASP A 19 -8.56 0.61 7.83
C ASP A 19 -8.01 1.73 8.74
N THR A 20 -7.08 2.53 8.22
CA THR A 20 -6.42 3.57 9.02
C THR A 20 -7.24 4.86 9.16
N TYR A 21 -7.89 5.33 8.10
CA TYR A 21 -8.56 6.63 8.04
C TYR A 21 -10.08 6.55 7.99
N ASN A 22 -10.66 5.34 7.89
CA ASN A 22 -12.09 5.08 7.75
C ASN A 22 -12.75 5.86 6.59
N ARG A 23 -12.01 6.01 5.48
CA ARG A 23 -12.48 6.67 4.25
C ARG A 23 -11.74 6.13 3.04
N VAL A 24 -12.37 6.21 1.86
CA VAL A 24 -11.77 5.76 0.59
C VAL A 24 -10.76 6.81 0.08
N PRO A 25 -9.52 6.43 -0.25
CA PRO A 25 -8.54 7.35 -0.83
C PRO A 25 -8.85 7.65 -2.31
N SER A 26 -8.40 8.81 -2.81
CA SER A 26 -8.39 9.08 -4.26
C SER A 26 -7.26 8.30 -4.96
N GLU A 27 -7.36 8.15 -6.28
CA GLU A 27 -6.28 7.55 -7.08
C GLU A 27 -4.94 8.28 -6.90
N ASP A 28 -4.96 9.62 -6.85
CA ASP A 28 -3.77 10.43 -6.55
C ASP A 28 -3.20 10.14 -5.16
N THR A 29 -4.06 9.90 -4.17
CA THR A 29 -3.63 9.53 -2.81
C THR A 29 -2.93 8.18 -2.82
N ILE A 30 -3.51 7.19 -3.52
CA ILE A 30 -2.92 5.86 -3.68
C ILE A 30 -1.55 5.96 -4.37
N LYS A 31 -1.46 6.75 -5.44
CA LYS A 31 -0.20 7.00 -6.15
C LYS A 31 0.85 7.65 -5.24
N ASN A 32 0.47 8.70 -4.51
CA ASN A 32 1.36 9.39 -3.58
C ASN A 32 1.85 8.49 -2.45
N ILE A 33 0.98 7.62 -1.92
CA ILE A 33 1.37 6.63 -0.92
C ILE A 33 2.39 5.66 -1.52
N HIS A 34 2.09 5.10 -2.69
CA HIS A 34 3.02 4.19 -3.37
C HIS A 34 4.38 4.83 -3.62
N GLU A 35 4.43 6.08 -4.08
CA GLU A 35 5.69 6.79 -4.30
C GLU A 35 6.49 6.95 -3.00
N GLN A 36 5.82 7.26 -1.89
CA GLN A 36 6.42 7.44 -0.57
C GLN A 36 6.70 6.15 0.20
N LEU A 37 6.18 5.00 -0.25
CA LEU A 37 6.45 3.72 0.40
C LEU A 37 7.96 3.44 0.40
N PRO A 38 8.50 3.00 1.54
CA PRO A 38 9.87 2.52 1.67
C PRO A 38 10.24 1.47 0.61
N SER A 39 11.50 1.48 0.19
CA SER A 39 11.99 0.59 -0.87
C SER A 39 12.00 -0.89 -0.45
N ASP A 40 12.14 -1.19 0.82
CA ASP A 40 12.04 -2.54 1.38
C ASP A 40 10.64 -3.14 1.17
N ILE A 41 9.58 -2.38 1.39
CA ILE A 41 8.19 -2.82 1.13
C ILE A 41 8.00 -3.09 -0.37
N LYS A 42 8.53 -2.23 -1.23
CA LYS A 42 8.44 -2.39 -2.70
C LYS A 42 9.21 -3.63 -3.17
N HIS A 43 10.39 -3.90 -2.59
CA HIS A 43 11.16 -5.11 -2.90
C HIS A 43 10.42 -6.36 -2.45
N LEU A 44 9.87 -6.37 -1.22
CA LEU A 44 9.10 -7.50 -0.74
C LEU A 44 7.88 -7.80 -1.62
N ALA A 45 7.16 -6.75 -2.05
CA ALA A 45 6.05 -6.89 -2.99
C ALA A 45 6.49 -7.41 -4.37
N ALA A 46 7.70 -7.08 -4.82
CA ALA A 46 8.24 -7.63 -6.07
C ALA A 46 8.66 -9.10 -5.93
N GLU A 47 9.06 -9.53 -4.74
CA GLU A 47 9.44 -10.92 -4.48
C GLU A 47 8.21 -11.80 -4.27
N TRP A 48 7.24 -11.36 -3.46
CA TRP A 48 6.15 -12.21 -2.96
C TRP A 48 4.76 -11.79 -3.45
N GLY A 49 4.65 -10.63 -4.11
CA GLY A 49 3.40 -10.06 -4.59
C GLY A 49 2.73 -9.12 -3.58
N TRP A 50 1.86 -8.24 -4.06
CA TRP A 50 1.19 -7.24 -3.22
C TRP A 50 0.21 -7.84 -2.21
N PHE A 51 -0.48 -8.93 -2.58
CA PHE A 51 -1.43 -9.61 -1.69
C PHE A 51 -0.77 -10.48 -0.61
N ASP A 52 0.56 -10.53 -0.59
CA ASP A 52 1.26 -11.19 0.50
C ASP A 52 0.93 -10.49 1.84
N THR A 53 0.74 -11.30 2.88
CA THR A 53 0.34 -10.81 4.21
C THR A 53 1.41 -9.89 4.80
N GLU A 54 2.70 -10.22 4.64
CA GLU A 54 3.78 -9.40 5.20
C GLU A 54 3.87 -8.05 4.48
N VAL A 55 3.64 -8.02 3.18
CA VAL A 55 3.57 -6.78 2.40
C VAL A 55 2.42 -5.91 2.90
N SER A 56 1.22 -6.50 3.02
CA SER A 56 0.01 -5.82 3.48
C SER A 56 0.18 -5.23 4.88
N GLU A 57 0.74 -6.02 5.82
CA GLU A 57 1.01 -5.59 7.19
C GLU A 57 2.01 -4.42 7.25
N LYS A 58 3.08 -4.47 6.47
CA LYS A 58 4.07 -3.38 6.42
C LYS A 58 3.50 -2.09 5.83
N VAL A 59 2.67 -2.18 4.78
CA VAL A 59 1.96 -1.02 4.23
C VAL A 59 1.03 -0.43 5.30
N LEU A 60 0.27 -1.27 6.00
CA LEU A 60 -0.64 -0.84 7.05
C LEU A 60 0.09 -0.12 8.19
N VAL A 61 1.18 -0.69 8.70
CA VAL A 61 2.01 -0.08 9.76
C VAL A 61 2.57 1.27 9.28
N TRP A 62 3.07 1.33 8.05
CA TRP A 62 3.60 2.58 7.49
C TRP A 62 2.53 3.69 7.42
N ILE A 63 1.33 3.37 6.92
CA ILE A 63 0.23 4.33 6.83
C ILE A 63 -0.23 4.79 8.23
N ARG A 64 -0.34 3.86 9.18
CA ARG A 64 -0.67 4.19 10.59
C ARG A 64 0.34 5.14 11.20
N ASN A 65 1.63 4.89 10.99
CA ASN A 65 2.70 5.77 11.47
C ASN A 65 2.63 7.18 10.86
N LYS A 66 2.18 7.31 9.60
CA LYS A 66 1.96 8.62 8.95
C LYS A 66 0.75 9.38 9.50
N LYS A 67 -0.26 8.70 10.04
CA LYS A 67 -1.42 9.32 10.70
C LYS A 67 -1.10 9.87 12.09
N SER A 68 -0.16 9.24 12.80
CA SER A 68 0.23 9.62 14.17
C SER A 68 1.18 10.82 14.24
N ILE A 69 1.55 11.40 13.09
CA ILE A 69 2.36 12.62 12.94
C ILE A 69 1.43 13.76 12.56
#